data_AF-A0A8S3EI29-F1
#
_entry.id   AF-A0A8S3EI29-F1
#
_cell.length_a   1.000
_cell.length_b   1.000
_cell.length_c   1.000
_cell.angle_alpha   90.00
_cell.angle_beta   90.00
_cell.angle_gamma   90.00
#
_symmetry.space_group_name_H-M   'P 1'
#
loop_
_entity.id
_entity.type
_entity.pdbx_description
1 polymer ?
#
loop_
_entity_poly.entity_id
_entity_poly.type
_entity_poly.pdbx_seq_one_letter_code
_entity_poly.pdbx_strand_id
1 'polypeptide(L)'
;MVKWSDEQKLQYISIHLQDDAQPVTHAVGSTKAQQLAFEQLKWYKQTINQSITQYYGTIMELCKKVDAAMPDSLKLKYLMTGIKDSLMLHVALQDPKTTD
;
A
#
# COMPACT_ATOMS: atom_id res chain seq x y z
N MET A 1 -37.17 -29.28 18.62
CA MET A 1 -36.54 -28.38 17.63
C MET A 1 -36.76 -26.96 18.08
N VAL A 2 -35.73 -26.29 18.62
CA VAL A 2 -35.84 -24.91 19.09
C VAL A 2 -35.94 -24.01 17.86
N LYS A 3 -37.09 -23.36 17.68
CA LYS A 3 -37.29 -22.33 16.65
C LYS A 3 -36.73 -21.02 17.21
N TRP A 4 -35.64 -20.55 16.64
CA TRP A 4 -35.03 -19.28 17.01
C TRP A 4 -35.80 -18.14 16.35
N SER A 5 -36.23 -17.15 17.14
CA SER A 5 -36.80 -15.89 16.63
C SER A 5 -35.76 -15.10 15.84
N ASP A 6 -36.20 -14.33 14.85
CA ASP A 6 -35.31 -13.63 13.91
C ASP A 6 -34.37 -12.63 14.60
N GLU A 7 -34.75 -12.08 15.75
CA GLU A 7 -33.90 -11.22 16.58
C GLU A 7 -32.70 -11.97 17.20
N GLN A 8 -32.87 -13.24 17.56
CA GLN A 8 -31.79 -14.07 18.10
C GLN A 8 -30.78 -14.47 17.01
N LYS A 9 -31.25 -14.63 15.76
CA LYS A 9 -30.38 -14.87 14.61
C LYS A 9 -29.54 -13.63 14.27
N LEU A 10 -30.14 -12.45 14.36
CA LEU A 10 -29.44 -11.17 14.12
C LEU A 10 -28.37 -10.88 15.18
N GLN A 11 -28.64 -11.21 16.45
CA GLN A 11 -27.61 -11.14 17.48
C GLN A 11 -26.46 -12.12 17.21
N TYR A 12 -26.75 -13.37 16.82
CA TYR A 12 -25.71 -14.38 16.54
C TYR A 12 -24.73 -13.95 15.43
N ILE A 13 -25.25 -13.30 14.38
CA ILE A 13 -24.44 -12.73 13.28
C ILE A 13 -23.55 -11.58 13.79
N SER A 14 -24.05 -10.73 14.70
CA SER A 14 -23.28 -9.59 15.22
C SER A 14 -22.09 -10.02 16.10
N ILE A 15 -22.19 -11.15 16.81
CA ILE A 15 -21.10 -11.66 17.66
C ILE A 15 -20.03 -12.45 16.88
N HIS A 16 -20.36 -12.94 15.68
CA HIS A 16 -19.45 -13.76 14.86
C HIS A 16 -18.86 -13.04 13.64
N LEU A 17 -19.21 -11.77 13.42
CA LEU A 17 -18.69 -10.94 12.32
C LEU A 17 -17.71 -9.88 12.84
N GLN A 18 -16.87 -10.26 13.79
CA GLN A 18 -15.90 -9.38 14.45
C GLN A 18 -14.46 -9.91 14.37
N ASP A 19 -14.17 -10.70 13.35
CA ASP A 19 -12.83 -10.99 12.85
C ASP A 19 -12.83 -10.51 11.38
N ASP A 20 -11.91 -9.63 11.00
CA ASP A 20 -11.70 -9.03 9.66
C ASP A 20 -12.39 -7.71 9.22
N ALA A 21 -12.81 -6.80 10.12
CA ALA A 21 -13.10 -5.43 9.69
C ALA A 21 -12.73 -4.35 10.71
N GLN A 22 -11.49 -3.85 10.61
CA GLN A 22 -11.12 -2.57 11.20
C GLN A 22 -11.84 -1.42 10.46
N PRO A 23 -12.24 -0.33 11.17
CA PRO A 23 -12.89 0.81 10.55
C PRO A 23 -11.83 1.70 9.88
N VAL A 24 -11.43 1.35 8.66
CA VAL A 24 -10.78 2.30 7.76
C VAL A 24 -11.86 3.08 7.02
N THR A 25 -12.31 4.16 7.67
CA THR A 25 -12.94 5.27 6.96
C THR A 25 -11.90 5.89 6.04
N HIS A 26 -11.92 5.51 4.75
CA HIS A 26 -11.84 6.39 3.57
C HIS A 26 -11.72 5.51 2.30
N ALA A 27 -12.70 5.69 1.41
CA ALA A 27 -12.75 5.22 0.02
C ALA A 27 -12.71 3.69 -0.23
N VAL A 28 -13.83 3.00 0.07
CA VAL A 28 -14.17 1.74 -0.61
C VAL A 28 -14.53 2.06 -2.06
N GLY A 29 -13.49 2.08 -2.87
CA GLY A 29 -13.54 2.19 -4.33
C GLY A 29 -12.19 1.80 -4.91
N SER A 30 -11.50 0.82 -4.31
CA SER A 30 -10.25 0.31 -4.87
C SER A 30 -10.56 -0.32 -6.22
N THR A 31 -10.35 0.45 -7.29
CA THR A 31 -10.53 -0.03 -8.65
C THR A 31 -9.50 -1.13 -8.92
N LYS A 32 -9.80 -2.09 -9.80
CA LYS A 32 -8.82 -3.10 -10.23
C LYS A 32 -7.48 -2.48 -10.67
N ALA A 33 -7.52 -1.25 -11.20
CA ALA A 33 -6.36 -0.46 -11.56
C ALA A 33 -5.48 -0.06 -10.36
N GLN A 34 -6.08 0.32 -9.22
CA GLN A 34 -5.34 0.63 -7.98
C GLN A 34 -4.67 -0.62 -7.40
N GLN A 35 -5.37 -1.76 -7.39
CA GLN A 35 -4.79 -3.02 -6.93
C GLN A 35 -3.59 -3.42 -7.81
N LEU A 36 -3.73 -3.34 -9.14
CA LEU A 36 -2.64 -3.60 -10.07
C LEU A 36 -1.45 -2.64 -9.84
N ALA A 37 -1.72 -1.35 -9.67
CA ALA A 37 -0.68 -0.36 -9.39
C ALA A 37 0.04 -0.64 -8.07
N PHE A 38 -0.68 -1.11 -7.05
CA PHE A 38 -0.10 -1.49 -5.76
C PHE A 38 0.79 -2.73 -5.88
N GLU A 39 0.34 -3.76 -6.60
CA GLU A 39 1.17 -4.93 -6.87
C GLU A 39 2.42 -4.57 -7.65
N GLN A 40 2.29 -3.72 -8.68
CA GLN A 40 3.44 -3.19 -9.41
C GLN A 40 4.39 -2.46 -8.47
N LEU A 41 3.89 -1.51 -7.67
CA LEU A 41 4.70 -0.75 -6.71
C LEU A 41 5.47 -1.65 -5.73
N LYS A 42 4.82 -2.72 -5.24
CA LYS A 42 5.42 -3.68 -4.30
C LYS A 42 6.58 -4.46 -4.90
N TRP A 43 6.50 -4.80 -6.18
CA TRP A 43 7.50 -5.64 -6.86
C TRP A 43 8.44 -4.85 -7.77
N TYR A 44 8.22 -3.55 -7.95
CA TYR A 44 9.01 -2.72 -8.86
C TYR A 44 10.40 -2.45 -8.29
N LYS A 45 11.42 -2.91 -9.01
CA LYS A 45 12.83 -2.71 -8.69
C LYS A 45 13.52 -1.94 -9.81
N GLN A 46 14.52 -1.15 -9.46
CA GLN A 46 15.35 -0.42 -10.40
C GLN A 46 16.05 -1.41 -11.33
N THR A 47 15.78 -1.30 -12.63
CA THR A 47 16.42 -2.16 -13.63
C THR A 47 17.87 -1.72 -13.89
N ILE A 48 18.68 -2.62 -14.46
CA ILE A 48 20.11 -2.37 -14.69
C ILE A 48 20.35 -1.12 -15.54
N ASN A 49 19.49 -0.90 -16.56
CA ASN A 49 19.62 0.20 -17.51
C ASN A 49 18.81 1.46 -17.14
N GLN A 50 18.11 1.45 -16.00
CA GLN A 50 17.28 2.57 -15.58
C GLN A 50 18.05 3.49 -14.63
N SER A 51 18.02 4.79 -14.94
CA SER A 51 18.56 5.82 -14.04
C SER A 51 17.74 5.95 -12.76
N ILE A 52 18.36 6.44 -11.68
CA ILE A 52 17.69 6.62 -10.40
C ILE A 52 16.52 7.62 -10.50
N THR A 53 16.67 8.68 -11.30
CA THR A 53 15.63 9.68 -11.55
C THR A 53 14.41 9.08 -12.27
N GLN A 54 14.64 8.21 -13.25
CA GLN A 54 13.55 7.48 -13.93
C GLN A 54 12.86 6.51 -12.97
N TYR A 55 13.62 5.79 -12.15
CA TYR A 55 13.05 4.89 -11.15
C TYR A 55 12.18 5.65 -10.13
N TYR A 56 12.68 6.77 -9.60
CA TYR A 56 11.94 7.65 -8.71
C TYR A 56 10.64 8.15 -9.35
N GLY A 57 10.70 8.63 -10.60
CA GLY A 57 9.53 9.09 -11.33
C GLY A 57 8.44 8.02 -11.44
N THR A 58 8.82 6.79 -11.83
CA THR A 58 7.87 5.67 -11.92
C THR A 58 7.24 5.34 -10.57
N ILE A 59 8.04 5.28 -9.49
CA ILE A 59 7.53 4.99 -8.15
C ILE A 59 6.56 6.09 -7.70
N MET A 60 6.88 7.37 -7.93
CA MET A 60 5.97 8.48 -7.61
C MET A 60 4.65 8.41 -8.40
N GLU A 61 4.70 8.04 -9.68
CA GLU A 61 3.48 7.83 -10.48
C GLU A 61 2.65 6.65 -9.97
N LEU A 62 3.29 5.53 -9.62
CA LEU A 62 2.62 4.37 -9.04
C LEU A 62 2.00 4.72 -7.69
N CYS A 63 2.71 5.43 -6.81
CA CYS A 63 2.18 5.93 -5.55
C CYS A 63 0.94 6.80 -5.79
N LYS A 64 1.00 7.78 -6.71
CA LYS A 64 -0.16 8.63 -7.06
C LYS A 64 -1.36 7.84 -7.59
N LYS A 65 -1.11 6.77 -8.38
CA LYS A 65 -2.15 5.90 -8.94
C LYS A 65 -2.80 5.02 -7.86
N VAL A 66 -2.02 4.56 -6.88
CA VAL A 66 -2.51 3.80 -5.74
C VAL A 66 -3.32 4.71 -4.82
N ASP A 67 -2.68 5.78 -4.35
CA ASP A 67 -3.25 6.75 -3.44
C ASP A 67 -2.53 8.11 -3.58
N ALA A 68 -3.25 9.13 -4.03
CA ALA A 68 -2.70 10.48 -4.21
C ALA A 68 -2.29 11.15 -2.89
N ALA A 69 -2.86 10.74 -1.77
CA ALA A 69 -2.57 11.18 -0.42
C ALA A 69 -1.59 10.23 0.32
N MET A 70 -0.91 9.32 -0.40
CA MET A 70 0.08 8.42 0.20
C MET A 70 1.15 9.22 0.98
N PRO A 71 1.44 8.86 2.23
CA PRO A 71 2.42 9.59 3.03
C PRO A 71 3.85 9.33 2.53
N ASP A 72 4.72 10.32 2.67
CA ASP A 72 6.09 10.25 2.16
C ASP A 72 6.93 9.15 2.81
N SER A 73 6.61 8.79 4.06
CA SER A 73 7.24 7.65 4.74
C SER A 73 6.99 6.31 4.01
N LEU A 74 5.79 6.09 3.46
CA LEU A 74 5.51 4.92 2.64
C LEU A 74 6.21 5.01 1.28
N LYS A 75 6.20 6.19 0.64
CA LYS A 75 6.88 6.41 -0.64
C LYS A 75 8.38 6.10 -0.53
N LEU A 76 9.03 6.60 0.52
CA LEU A 76 10.44 6.32 0.82
C LEU A 76 10.67 4.83 1.05
N LYS A 77 9.79 4.15 1.78
CA LYS A 77 9.89 2.70 1.96
C LYS A 77 9.91 1.96 0.63
N TYR A 78 9.01 2.29 -0.30
CA TYR A 78 8.98 1.65 -1.62
C TYR A 78 10.23 1.95 -2.44
N LEU A 79 10.71 3.21 -2.43
CA LEU A 79 11.95 3.60 -3.08
C LEU A 79 13.12 2.77 -2.53
N MET A 80 13.31 2.73 -1.22
CA MET A 80 14.43 2.03 -0.58
C MET A 80 14.40 0.52 -0.79
N THR A 81 13.22 -0.08 -0.97
CA THR A 81 13.08 -1.53 -1.15
C THR A 81 13.47 -1.98 -2.57
N GLY A 82 13.40 -1.10 -3.56
CA GLY A 82 13.61 -1.45 -4.96
C GLY A 82 14.83 -0.82 -5.64
N ILE A 83 15.55 0.12 -5.01
CA ILE A 83 16.81 0.65 -5.55
C ILE A 83 17.93 -0.40 -5.53
N LYS A 84 18.95 -0.20 -6.38
CA LYS A 84 20.16 -1.05 -6.39
C LYS A 84 20.87 -0.97 -5.04
N ASP A 85 21.40 -2.10 -4.55
CA ASP A 85 22.13 -2.16 -3.27
C ASP A 85 23.30 -1.15 -3.18
N SER A 86 23.97 -0.91 -4.32
CA SER A 86 25.05 0.07 -4.42
C SER A 86 24.60 1.51 -4.15
N LEU A 87 23.35 1.85 -4.51
CA LEU A 87 22.73 3.13 -4.17
C LEU A 87 22.11 3.11 -2.77
N MET A 88 21.57 1.97 -2.34
CA MET A 88 20.96 1.81 -1.02
C MET A 88 21.92 2.20 0.10
N LEU A 89 23.19 1.82 -0.01
CA LEU A 89 24.21 2.22 0.97
C LEU A 89 24.34 3.74 1.10
N HIS A 90 24.39 4.45 -0.03
CA HIS A 90 24.51 5.91 -0.05
C HIS A 90 23.25 6.60 0.49
N VAL A 91 22.07 6.08 0.14
CA VAL A 91 20.79 6.62 0.61
C VAL A 91 20.60 6.39 2.10
N ALA A 92 20.94 5.20 2.61
CA ALA A 92 20.84 4.88 4.04
C ALA A 92 21.76 5.76 4.89
N LEU A 93 22.94 6.10 4.38
CA LEU A 93 23.87 7.01 5.06
C LEU A 93 23.35 8.46 5.15
N GLN A 94 22.45 8.87 4.25
CA GLN A 94 21.89 10.21 4.24
C GLN A 94 20.62 10.38 5.09
N ASP A 95 20.04 9.27 5.58
CA ASP A 95 18.81 9.27 6.39
C ASP A 95 17.70 10.21 5.84
N PRO A 96 17.23 10.00 4.59
CA PRO A 96 16.27 10.90 3.98
C PRO A 96 14.93 10.84 4.71
N LYS A 97 14.39 12.01 5.05
CA LYS A 97 13.10 12.17 5.74
C LYS A 97 11.95 12.54 4.81
N THR A 98 12.27 13.01 3.60
CA THR A 98 11.33 13.52 2.61
C THR A 98 11.71 13.05 1.21
N THR A 99 10.77 13.14 0.28
CA THR A 99 10.97 12.84 -1.15
C THR A 99 11.17 14.08 -2.02
N ASP A 100 11.23 15.28 -1.41
CA ASP A 100 11.48 16.60 -2.02
C ASP A 100 12.98 16.95 -1.99
#